data_AF-A0A7S0KVD6-F1
#
_entry.id   AF-A0A7S0KVD6-F1
#
_cell.length_a   1.000
_cell.length_b   1.000
_cell.length_c   1.000
_cell.angle_alpha   90.00
_cell.angle_beta   90.00
_cell.angle_gamma   90.00
#
_symmetry.space_group_name_H-M   'P 1'
#
loop_
_entity.id
_entity.type
_entity.pdbx_description
1 polymer ?
#
loop_
_entity_poly.entity_id
_entity_poly.type
_entity_poly.pdbx_seq_one_letter_code
_entity_poly.pdbx_strand_id
1 'polypeptide(L)'
;AGGSGDYVQVETVKITDNQIGSTGDADLITLTDNNVKVDGALELSVEAATISHTASSGTPTLTISSSNGPVSVQSTNDHVDIESVRFTGAQIGLSGDVDIMTLSTSSNEGTVAFSHKITTGGLATLESATVTNAMSTGAATLASASVTGDLAVNTNKFK
;
A
#
# COMPACT_ATOMS: atom_id res chain seq x y z
N ALA A 1 48.10 11.04 -26.06
CA ALA A 1 47.68 11.16 -24.65
C ALA A 1 46.34 11.86 -24.67
N GLY A 2 45.29 11.21 -24.16
CA GLY A 2 43.95 11.75 -24.25
C GLY A 2 43.62 12.70 -23.10
N GLY A 3 43.03 13.84 -23.41
CA GLY A 3 42.69 14.90 -22.46
C GLY A 3 41.32 14.69 -21.80
N SER A 4 41.03 15.52 -20.79
CA SER A 4 39.71 15.59 -20.14
C SER A 4 38.62 15.91 -21.18
N GLY A 5 37.80 14.92 -21.55
CA GLY A 5 36.73 15.06 -22.54
C GLY A 5 36.88 14.17 -23.78
N ASP A 6 37.90 13.32 -23.83
CA ASP A 6 38.07 12.39 -24.94
C ASP A 6 37.07 11.23 -24.84
N TYR A 7 36.17 11.15 -25.82
CA TYR A 7 35.25 10.03 -25.97
C TYR A 7 35.83 9.02 -26.96
N VAL A 8 35.83 7.75 -26.56
CA VAL A 8 36.12 6.64 -27.48
C VAL A 8 34.78 6.21 -28.11
N GLN A 9 34.64 6.44 -29.42
CA GLN A 9 33.52 5.85 -30.16
C GLN A 9 33.81 4.38 -30.42
N VAL A 10 32.88 3.51 -30.05
CA VAL A 10 32.95 2.07 -30.22
C VAL A 10 31.64 1.58 -30.81
N GLU A 11 31.72 0.66 -31.76
CA GLU A 11 30.52 0.09 -32.40
C GLU A 11 29.82 -0.90 -31.46
N THR A 12 30.60 -1.74 -30.79
CA THR A 12 30.11 -2.71 -29.82
C THR A 12 31.03 -2.76 -28.61
N VAL A 13 30.44 -2.92 -27.43
CA VAL A 13 31.16 -3.16 -26.19
C VAL A 13 30.88 -4.59 -25.77
N LYS A 14 31.94 -5.39 -25.62
CA LYS A 14 31.89 -6.73 -25.04
C LYS A 14 32.67 -6.71 -23.74
N ILE A 15 31.98 -6.94 -22.62
CA ILE A 15 32.61 -7.04 -21.31
C ILE A 15 32.95 -8.51 -21.09
N THR A 16 34.25 -8.80 -20.97
CA THR A 16 34.75 -10.17 -20.75
C THR A 16 34.79 -10.55 -19.29
N ASP A 17 35.04 -9.56 -18.43
CA ASP A 17 34.76 -9.65 -17.01
C ASP A 17 33.28 -9.37 -16.75
N ASN A 18 32.79 -9.74 -15.58
CA ASN A 18 31.37 -9.63 -15.27
C ASN A 18 31.03 -8.41 -14.39
N GLN A 19 32.00 -7.53 -14.10
CA GLN A 19 31.83 -6.38 -13.21
C GLN A 19 32.10 -5.06 -13.95
N ILE A 20 31.30 -4.04 -13.64
CA ILE A 20 31.46 -2.66 -14.10
C ILE A 20 31.46 -1.77 -12.87
N GLY A 21 32.46 -0.92 -12.74
CA GLY A 21 32.62 -0.07 -11.58
C GLY A 21 33.49 1.17 -11.82
N SER A 22 33.64 1.96 -10.77
CA SER A 22 34.51 3.14 -10.72
C SER A 22 35.85 2.81 -10.03
N THR A 23 36.74 3.80 -9.93
CA THR A 23 37.96 3.65 -9.14
C THR A 23 37.61 3.65 -7.65
N GLY A 24 37.61 2.47 -7.02
CA GLY A 24 37.30 2.27 -5.60
C GLY A 24 36.04 1.45 -5.33
N ASP A 25 35.19 1.29 -6.35
CA ASP A 25 33.98 0.48 -6.30
C ASP A 25 33.88 -0.27 -7.63
N ALA A 26 34.49 -1.45 -7.68
CA ALA A 26 34.71 -2.19 -8.93
C ALA A 26 33.46 -2.96 -9.40
N ASP A 27 32.46 -3.13 -8.52
CA ASP A 27 31.35 -4.07 -8.67
C ASP A 27 29.96 -3.45 -8.57
N LEU A 28 29.86 -2.12 -8.72
CA LEU A 28 28.61 -1.36 -8.84
C LEU A 28 27.55 -2.07 -9.68
N ILE A 29 27.94 -2.64 -10.83
CA ILE A 29 27.11 -3.55 -11.61
C ILE A 29 27.85 -4.88 -11.77
N THR A 30 27.17 -5.98 -11.44
CA THR A 30 27.66 -7.34 -11.71
C THR A 30 26.68 -8.09 -12.61
N LEU A 31 27.15 -8.55 -13.76
CA LEU A 31 26.43 -9.42 -14.67
C LEU A 31 26.55 -10.87 -14.18
N THR A 32 25.42 -11.55 -14.05
CA THR A 32 25.35 -12.96 -13.69
C THR A 32 24.43 -13.69 -14.66
N ASP A 33 24.34 -15.01 -14.55
CA ASP A 33 23.43 -15.79 -15.40
C ASP A 33 22.00 -15.27 -15.30
N ASN A 34 21.50 -14.73 -16.41
CA ASN A 34 20.17 -14.13 -16.57
C ASN A 34 19.82 -13.03 -15.54
N ASN A 35 20.81 -12.34 -14.98
CA ASN A 35 20.57 -11.33 -13.96
C ASN A 35 21.61 -10.21 -13.96
N VAL A 36 21.21 -9.04 -13.44
CA VAL A 36 22.08 -7.89 -13.22
C VAL A 36 21.94 -7.51 -11.75
N LYS A 37 23.04 -7.57 -11.00
CA LYS A 37 23.10 -7.04 -9.64
C LYS A 37 23.57 -5.59 -9.71
N VAL A 38 22.87 -4.71 -8.99
CA VAL A 38 23.32 -3.35 -8.69
C VAL A 38 23.72 -3.34 -7.22
N ASP A 39 25.00 -3.13 -6.90
CA ASP A 39 25.48 -3.08 -5.51
C ASP A 39 25.21 -1.71 -4.87
N GLY A 40 25.24 -0.65 -5.69
CA GLY A 40 24.87 0.70 -5.29
C GLY A 40 23.36 1.00 -5.38
N ALA A 41 23.02 2.28 -5.35
CA ALA A 41 21.65 2.75 -5.58
C ALA A 41 21.36 2.91 -7.08
N LEU A 42 20.10 2.66 -7.48
CA LEU A 42 19.58 3.03 -8.79
C LEU A 42 18.84 4.37 -8.67
N GLU A 43 19.38 5.42 -9.28
CA GLU A 43 18.73 6.75 -9.35
C GLU A 43 18.13 6.97 -10.74
N LEU A 44 16.85 7.38 -10.78
CA LEU A 44 16.11 7.69 -11.99
C LEU A 44 15.62 9.15 -11.90
N SER A 45 16.43 10.09 -12.40
CA SER A 45 16.27 11.53 -12.11
C SER A 45 15.55 12.34 -13.18
N VAL A 46 15.24 11.75 -14.35
CA VAL A 46 14.50 12.44 -15.40
C VAL A 46 13.00 12.37 -15.16
N GLU A 47 12.27 13.40 -15.57
CA GLU A 47 10.83 13.59 -15.30
C GLU A 47 9.96 12.39 -15.70
N ALA A 48 10.29 11.73 -16.80
CA ALA A 48 9.54 10.58 -17.33
C ALA A 48 10.30 9.25 -17.18
N ALA A 49 11.18 9.12 -16.18
CA ALA A 49 11.86 7.86 -15.94
C ALA A 49 10.85 6.78 -15.54
N THR A 50 10.95 5.60 -16.15
CA THR A 50 10.04 4.48 -15.88
C THR A 50 10.82 3.18 -15.75
N ILE A 51 10.30 2.29 -14.90
CA ILE A 51 10.69 0.88 -14.89
C ILE A 51 9.47 0.11 -15.40
N SER A 52 9.59 -0.49 -16.58
CA SER A 52 8.51 -1.27 -17.19
C SER A 52 8.81 -2.76 -17.08
N HIS A 53 7.92 -3.50 -16.43
CA HIS A 53 7.94 -4.95 -16.41
C HIS A 53 6.77 -5.47 -17.24
N THR A 54 7.09 -6.07 -18.37
CA THR A 54 6.11 -6.72 -19.25
C THR A 54 6.52 -8.18 -19.40
N ALA A 55 5.56 -9.10 -19.27
CA ALA A 55 5.78 -10.49 -19.67
C ALA A 55 4.82 -10.88 -20.77
N SER A 56 5.29 -11.77 -21.63
CA SER A 56 4.62 -12.23 -22.83
C SER A 56 3.75 -13.48 -22.61
N SER A 57 3.77 -14.09 -21.42
CA SER A 57 2.87 -15.21 -21.05
C SER A 57 2.76 -15.41 -19.54
N GLY A 58 1.72 -16.14 -19.10
CA GLY A 58 1.53 -16.57 -17.71
C GLY A 58 1.02 -15.48 -16.75
N THR A 59 1.42 -15.58 -15.48
CA THR A 59 1.14 -14.60 -14.41
C THR A 59 2.44 -13.86 -14.06
N PRO A 60 2.85 -12.85 -14.85
CA PRO A 60 4.01 -12.03 -14.50
C PRO A 60 3.93 -11.50 -13.08
N THR A 61 5.03 -11.56 -12.35
CA THR A 61 5.15 -10.92 -11.03
C THR A 61 6.36 -10.00 -11.04
N LEU A 62 6.16 -8.77 -10.57
CA LEU A 62 7.26 -7.88 -10.19
C LEU A 62 7.37 -7.98 -8.67
N THR A 63 8.46 -8.58 -8.18
CA THR A 63 8.72 -8.67 -6.74
C THR A 63 9.62 -7.52 -6.32
N ILE A 64 9.16 -6.71 -5.35
CA ILE A 64 9.95 -5.68 -4.68
C ILE A 64 9.91 -6.02 -3.19
N SER A 65 11.08 -6.21 -2.58
CA SER A 65 11.19 -6.65 -1.19
C SER A 65 12.30 -5.90 -0.45
N SER A 66 12.15 -5.81 0.87
CA SER A 66 13.19 -5.37 1.79
C SER A 66 13.36 -6.45 2.86
N SER A 67 14.61 -6.82 3.14
CA SER A 67 14.95 -7.76 4.22
C SER A 67 15.04 -7.08 5.58
N ASN A 68 15.23 -5.75 5.58
CA ASN A 68 15.43 -4.93 6.77
C ASN A 68 14.51 -3.70 6.71
N GLY A 69 13.24 -3.87 7.10
CA GLY A 69 12.26 -2.78 7.18
C GLY A 69 11.22 -2.77 6.05
N PRO A 70 10.38 -1.72 5.97
CA PRO A 70 9.32 -1.63 4.98
C PRO A 70 9.84 -1.31 3.57
N VAL A 71 9.02 -1.59 2.56
CA VAL A 71 9.17 -0.99 1.23
C VAL A 71 8.49 0.38 1.26
N SER A 72 9.23 1.44 0.92
CA SER A 72 8.70 2.81 0.83
C SER A 72 8.37 3.16 -0.61
N VAL A 73 7.14 3.60 -0.87
CA VAL A 73 6.70 4.14 -2.16
C VAL A 73 6.05 5.48 -1.89
N GLN A 74 6.61 6.55 -2.45
CA GLN A 74 6.23 7.92 -2.12
C GLN A 74 6.13 8.78 -3.38
N SER A 75 5.14 9.67 -3.40
CA SER A 75 5.09 10.85 -4.27
C SER A 75 5.19 12.11 -3.41
N THR A 76 5.90 13.13 -3.89
CA THR A 76 6.06 14.41 -3.17
C THR A 76 4.88 15.35 -3.39
N ASN A 77 4.26 15.30 -4.57
CA ASN A 77 3.23 16.24 -4.99
C ASN A 77 1.87 15.56 -5.30
N ASP A 78 1.87 14.27 -5.65
CA ASP A 78 0.69 13.56 -6.14
C ASP A 78 0.43 12.26 -5.34
N HIS A 79 -0.25 11.30 -5.96
CA HIS A 79 -0.59 10.00 -5.37
C HIS A 79 0.20 8.85 -5.99
N VAL A 80 0.18 7.71 -5.29
CA VAL A 80 0.53 6.42 -5.87
C VAL A 80 -0.74 5.80 -6.41
N ASP A 81 -0.80 5.59 -7.72
CA ASP A 81 -1.91 4.88 -8.36
C ASP A 81 -1.80 3.38 -8.13
N ILE A 82 -2.87 2.79 -7.58
CA ILE A 82 -2.95 1.36 -7.31
C ILE A 82 -4.33 0.85 -7.74
N GLU A 83 -4.34 -0.03 -8.74
CA GLU A 83 -5.59 -0.62 -9.25
C GLU A 83 -6.24 -1.58 -8.24
N SER A 84 -5.42 -2.35 -7.52
CA SER A 84 -5.91 -3.33 -6.55
C SER A 84 -4.95 -3.48 -5.39
N VAL A 85 -5.47 -3.34 -4.18
CA VAL A 85 -4.74 -3.57 -2.93
C VAL A 85 -5.18 -4.90 -2.34
N ARG A 86 -4.22 -5.75 -1.98
CA ARG A 86 -4.46 -7.01 -1.27
C ARG A 86 -3.47 -7.11 -0.12
N PHE A 87 -3.96 -7.49 1.05
CA PHE A 87 -3.14 -7.73 2.22
C PHE A 87 -3.06 -9.22 2.51
N THR A 88 -1.87 -9.72 2.86
CA THR A 88 -1.70 -11.07 3.39
C THR A 88 -2.01 -11.11 4.89
N GLY A 89 -1.66 -10.03 5.61
CA GLY A 89 -2.03 -9.84 7.00
C GLY A 89 -3.44 -9.29 7.13
N ALA A 90 -4.14 -9.69 8.19
CA ALA A 90 -5.48 -9.20 8.51
C ALA A 90 -5.49 -7.78 9.09
N GLN A 91 -4.39 -7.36 9.71
CA GLN A 91 -4.34 -6.16 10.54
C GLN A 91 -3.74 -4.97 9.77
N ILE A 92 -4.34 -3.80 9.95
CA ILE A 92 -3.87 -2.52 9.43
C ILE A 92 -3.82 -1.55 10.62
N GLY A 93 -2.65 -0.95 10.86
CA GLY A 93 -2.45 -0.07 12.01
C GLY A 93 -1.15 0.72 11.96
N LEU A 94 -0.81 1.29 13.11
CA LEU A 94 0.37 2.09 13.37
C LEU A 94 1.40 1.31 14.20
N SER A 95 2.58 1.90 14.38
CA SER A 95 3.57 1.35 15.31
C SER A 95 3.00 1.35 16.74
N GLY A 96 2.95 0.18 17.36
CA GLY A 96 2.41 -0.01 18.72
C GLY A 96 0.89 -0.26 18.81
N ASP A 97 0.14 0.00 17.74
CA ASP A 97 -1.29 -0.27 17.62
C ASP A 97 -1.55 -0.82 16.21
N VAL A 98 -1.33 -2.13 16.05
CA VAL A 98 -1.27 -2.77 14.74
C VAL A 98 -2.65 -3.12 14.18
N ASP A 99 -3.68 -3.13 15.03
CA ASP A 99 -5.02 -3.63 14.75
C ASP A 99 -6.11 -2.55 14.78
N ILE A 100 -5.77 -1.31 14.40
CA ILE A 100 -6.76 -0.22 14.22
C ILE A 100 -7.93 -0.69 13.34
N MET A 101 -7.61 -1.40 12.26
CA MET A 101 -8.56 -2.11 11.41
C MET A 101 -8.14 -3.59 11.30
N THR A 102 -9.10 -4.50 11.44
CA THR A 102 -8.91 -5.93 11.22
C THR A 102 -9.85 -6.43 10.13
N LEU A 103 -9.27 -6.97 9.06
CA LEU A 103 -9.94 -7.68 7.98
C LEU A 103 -10.13 -9.13 8.38
N SER A 104 -11.35 -9.64 8.28
CA SER A 104 -11.60 -11.07 8.47
C SER A 104 -12.54 -11.61 7.42
N THR A 105 -12.37 -12.88 7.08
CA THR A 105 -13.23 -13.58 6.13
C THR A 105 -13.68 -14.89 6.76
N SER A 106 -14.99 -15.08 6.87
CA SER A 106 -15.58 -16.40 7.02
C SER A 106 -15.80 -17.01 5.63
N SER A 107 -16.31 -18.24 5.55
CA SER A 107 -16.53 -18.93 4.25
C SER A 107 -17.42 -18.16 3.26
N ASN A 108 -18.18 -17.15 3.72
CA ASN A 108 -19.16 -16.45 2.89
C ASN A 108 -19.23 -14.93 3.13
N GLU A 109 -18.53 -14.38 4.13
CA GLU A 109 -18.62 -12.96 4.49
C GLU A 109 -17.25 -12.39 4.80
N GLY A 110 -16.94 -11.24 4.20
CA GLY A 110 -15.80 -10.41 4.59
C GLY A 110 -16.29 -9.33 5.55
N THR A 111 -15.64 -9.20 6.71
CA THR A 111 -15.92 -8.13 7.68
C THR A 111 -14.69 -7.27 7.90
N VAL A 112 -14.95 -6.02 8.26
CA VAL A 112 -13.94 -5.05 8.67
C VAL A 112 -14.30 -4.58 10.07
N ALA A 113 -13.49 -4.99 11.04
CA ALA A 113 -13.62 -4.53 12.41
C ALA A 113 -12.73 -3.30 12.64
N PHE A 114 -13.25 -2.33 13.39
CA PHE A 114 -12.50 -1.19 13.89
C PHE A 114 -12.35 -1.34 15.40
N SER A 115 -11.14 -1.23 15.93
CA SER A 115 -10.89 -1.42 17.37
C SER A 115 -11.48 -0.32 18.25
N HIS A 116 -11.83 0.82 17.66
CA HIS A 116 -12.36 1.99 18.36
C HIS A 116 -13.56 2.62 17.61
N LYS A 117 -13.72 3.95 17.73
CA LYS A 117 -14.83 4.70 17.14
C LYS A 117 -14.57 5.02 15.67
N ILE A 118 -15.57 4.79 14.83
CA ILE A 118 -15.65 5.40 13.49
C ILE A 118 -16.15 6.84 13.65
N THR A 119 -15.38 7.82 13.17
CA THR A 119 -15.79 9.23 13.15
C THR A 119 -15.96 9.67 11.71
N THR A 120 -17.15 10.16 11.36
CA THR A 120 -17.44 10.75 10.05
C THR A 120 -17.41 12.26 10.14
N GLY A 121 -16.95 12.93 9.07
CA GLY A 121 -16.99 14.40 8.97
C GLY A 121 -18.41 14.96 8.74
N GLY A 122 -19.39 14.11 8.49
CA GLY A 122 -20.79 14.47 8.19
C GLY A 122 -21.76 13.32 8.49
N LEU A 123 -22.91 13.32 7.82
CA LEU A 123 -23.94 12.27 7.96
C LEU A 123 -23.39 10.90 7.52
N ALA A 124 -23.70 9.86 8.29
CA ALA A 124 -23.48 8.47 7.91
C ALA A 124 -24.80 7.85 7.44
N THR A 125 -24.84 7.33 6.23
CA THR A 125 -26.00 6.60 5.68
C THR A 125 -25.64 5.12 5.60
N LEU A 126 -26.43 4.28 6.28
CA LEU A 126 -26.27 2.82 6.26
C LEU A 126 -27.55 2.20 5.67
N GLU A 127 -27.40 1.28 4.73
CA GLU A 127 -28.52 0.51 4.18
C GLU A 127 -29.21 -0.32 5.27
N SER A 128 -28.40 -0.96 6.11
CA SER A 128 -28.85 -1.65 7.31
C SER A 128 -27.80 -1.54 8.41
N ALA A 129 -28.26 -1.49 9.65
CA ALA A 129 -27.41 -1.52 10.83
C ALA A 129 -28.13 -2.27 11.94
N THR A 130 -27.42 -3.17 12.62
CA THR A 130 -27.89 -3.73 13.88
C THR A 130 -27.19 -2.99 15.01
N VAL A 131 -27.96 -2.34 15.88
CA VAL A 131 -27.45 -1.67 17.08
C VAL A 131 -27.91 -2.46 18.30
N THR A 132 -26.98 -3.13 18.98
CA THR A 132 -27.28 -3.97 20.15
C THR A 132 -27.37 -3.20 21.46
N ASN A 133 -26.87 -1.96 21.45
CA ASN A 133 -26.80 -1.08 22.61
C ASN A 133 -27.70 0.15 22.41
N ALA A 134 -27.67 1.10 23.34
CA ALA A 134 -28.38 2.36 23.18
C ALA A 134 -27.83 3.16 21.99
N MET A 135 -28.72 3.61 21.12
CA MET A 135 -28.40 4.66 20.15
C MET A 135 -28.41 6.01 20.88
N SER A 136 -27.26 6.71 20.89
CA SER A 136 -27.14 8.07 21.42
C SER A 136 -26.85 9.03 20.28
N THR A 137 -27.70 10.03 20.07
CA THR A 137 -27.51 11.09 19.06
C THR A 137 -26.85 12.35 19.61
N GLY A 138 -26.24 12.25 20.81
CA GLY A 138 -25.64 13.41 21.48
C GLY A 138 -26.67 14.49 21.82
N ALA A 139 -26.33 15.76 21.59
CA ALA A 139 -27.21 16.90 21.83
C ALA A 139 -28.36 17.02 20.80
N ALA A 140 -28.28 16.30 19.68
CA ALA A 140 -29.36 16.25 18.71
C ALA A 140 -30.45 15.29 19.20
N THR A 141 -31.71 15.74 19.17
CA THR A 141 -32.86 14.85 19.36
C THR A 141 -32.96 13.93 18.14
N LEU A 142 -33.38 12.66 18.30
CA LEU A 142 -33.85 11.85 17.18
C LEU A 142 -35.01 12.61 16.53
N ALA A 143 -34.75 13.29 15.41
CA ALA A 143 -35.72 14.17 14.78
C ALA A 143 -36.99 13.39 14.38
N SER A 144 -36.81 12.17 13.91
CA SER A 144 -37.86 11.20 13.65
C SER A 144 -37.31 9.77 13.68
N ALA A 145 -38.17 8.82 13.99
CA ALA A 145 -37.91 7.39 13.81
C ALA A 145 -39.18 6.74 13.25
N SER A 146 -39.03 5.91 12.23
CA SER A 146 -40.11 5.05 11.74
C SER A 146 -39.88 3.65 12.28
N VAL A 147 -40.83 3.13 13.04
CA VAL A 147 -40.78 1.76 13.59
C VAL A 147 -41.94 1.00 12.96
N THR A 148 -41.62 -0.02 12.17
CA THR A 148 -42.61 -0.84 11.44
C THR A 148 -43.06 -2.07 12.22
N GLY A 149 -42.51 -2.30 13.41
CA GLY A 149 -42.86 -3.39 14.32
C GLY A 149 -43.11 -2.91 15.75
N ASP A 150 -43.03 -3.83 16.71
CA ASP A 150 -43.29 -3.52 18.11
C ASP A 150 -42.19 -2.64 18.71
N LEU A 151 -42.61 -1.51 19.29
CA LEU A 151 -41.72 -0.67 20.08
C LEU A 151 -41.76 -1.12 21.54
N ALA A 152 -40.76 -1.92 21.95
CA ALA A 152 -40.59 -2.29 23.35
C ALA A 152 -39.96 -1.13 24.13
N VAL A 153 -40.71 -0.52 25.06
CA VAL A 153 -40.20 0.51 25.97
C VAL A 153 -40.01 -0.08 27.37
N ASN A 154 -38.89 0.26 28.03
CA ASN A 154 -38.69 -0.11 29.42
C ASN A 154 -39.79 0.52 30.30
N THR A 155 -40.50 -0.32 31.04
CA THR A 155 -41.74 -0.03 31.79
C THR A 155 -41.62 1.07 32.86
N ASN A 156 -40.42 1.58 33.15
CA ASN A 156 -40.18 2.62 34.15
C ASN A 156 -40.14 4.07 33.60
N LYS A 157 -40.42 4.31 32.31
CA LYS A 157 -40.21 5.64 31.70
C LYS A 157 -41.45 6.47 31.37
N PHE A 158 -42.65 5.91 31.52
CA PHE A 158 -43.90 6.66 31.41
C PHE A 158 -44.64 6.59 32.75
N LYS A 159 -44.59 7.68 33.52
CA LYS A 159 -45.49 7.94 34.65
C LYS A 159 -46.26 9.21 34.35
#